data_AF-A0A5E7NX89-F1
#
_entry.id   AF-A0A5E7NX89-F1
#
_cell.length_a   1.000
_cell.length_b   1.000
_cell.length_c   1.000
_cell.angle_alpha   90.00
_cell.angle_beta   90.00
_cell.angle_gamma   90.00
#
_symmetry.space_group_name_H-M   'P 1'
#
loop_
_entity.id
_entity.type
_entity.pdbx_description
1 polymer ?
#
loop_
_entity_poly.entity_id
_entity_poly.type
_entity_poly.pdbx_seq_one_letter_code
_entity_poly.pdbx_strand_id
1 'polypeptide(L)'
;MKRSKYVQLSLAASVAMAISGCGPTEKTYAVQKKYNFQSVQQCADEKLPVDVCSDAFMTAMAEHRRIAPVYDNQADCDADFVADWCQQDSAGKFIPKLGGFELTADGEVTQSQVDAAKAQLPASEANSGGSGFSGTSLLTGLLIGNMLSNNRNSYYSEPVYRYRDDRGSYSSSTLGQRISKGSTFTKSNQARYGSSNYADSIRSSASKPVSVASSTSRGGFGSKASARSGWGGGGSSS
;
A
#
# COMPACT_ATOMS: atom_id res chain seq x y z
N MET A 1 -56.94 50.91 28.62
CA MET A 1 -56.02 52.06 28.40
C MET A 1 -54.59 51.54 28.35
N LYS A 2 -53.82 51.98 27.35
CA LYS A 2 -52.43 51.58 27.01
C LYS A 2 -51.42 51.89 28.12
N ARG A 3 -50.46 50.97 28.35
CA ARG A 3 -49.14 51.23 28.96
C ARG A 3 -48.12 50.33 28.23
N SER A 4 -47.49 50.79 27.15
CA SER A 4 -46.21 51.54 27.06
C SER A 4 -44.99 50.64 27.36
N LYS A 5 -44.26 50.15 26.33
CA LYS A 5 -43.03 50.68 25.68
C LYS A 5 -41.73 50.14 26.32
N TYR A 6 -40.75 49.81 25.47
CA TYR A 6 -39.26 49.79 25.60
C TYR A 6 -38.71 48.63 24.75
N VAL A 7 -38.45 48.82 23.45
CA VAL A 7 -37.19 49.31 22.81
C VAL A 7 -36.01 48.33 22.93
N GLN A 8 -35.78 47.65 21.80
CA GLN A 8 -34.52 47.25 21.15
C GLN A 8 -33.23 47.14 21.97
N LEU A 9 -32.60 45.96 21.89
CA LEU A 9 -31.18 45.88 21.60
C LEU A 9 -30.88 44.60 20.79
N SER A 10 -30.92 44.71 19.47
CA SER A 10 -30.41 43.70 18.54
C SER A 10 -28.89 43.75 18.52
N LEU A 11 -28.24 42.83 19.23
CA LEU A 11 -26.83 42.51 19.00
C LEU A 11 -26.75 41.43 17.92
N ALA A 12 -26.72 41.86 16.66
CA ALA A 12 -26.21 41.03 15.58
C ALA A 12 -24.70 40.98 15.73
N ALA A 13 -24.16 39.90 16.30
CA ALA A 13 -22.74 39.63 16.27
C ALA A 13 -22.35 39.29 14.83
N SER A 14 -21.91 40.31 14.10
CA SER A 14 -21.20 40.16 12.84
C SER A 14 -19.84 39.50 13.13
N VAL A 15 -19.83 38.17 13.13
CA VAL A 15 -18.60 37.41 12.98
C VAL A 15 -18.07 37.72 11.58
N ALA A 16 -17.14 38.68 11.50
CA ALA A 16 -16.25 38.79 10.37
C ALA A 16 -15.42 37.50 10.34
N MET A 17 -15.93 36.50 9.62
CA MET A 17 -15.13 35.36 9.23
C MET A 17 -14.03 35.91 8.34
N ALA A 18 -12.85 36.07 8.92
CA ALA A 18 -11.63 36.27 8.16
C ALA A 18 -11.48 35.05 7.25
N ILE A 19 -11.85 35.22 5.97
CA ILE A 19 -11.58 34.27 4.90
C ILE A 19 -10.07 34.24 4.72
N SER A 20 -9.40 33.42 5.51
CA SER A 20 -8.01 33.03 5.32
C SER A 20 -8.02 31.73 4.51
N GLY A 21 -7.61 31.83 3.25
CA GLY A 21 -7.29 30.67 2.41
C GLY A 21 -8.29 30.33 1.29
N CYS A 22 -8.65 31.27 0.42
CA CYS A 22 -9.20 30.96 -0.90
C CYS A 22 -8.07 31.08 -1.94
N GLY A 23 -7.13 30.14 -1.92
CA GLY A 23 -6.39 29.78 -3.13
C GLY A 23 -7.24 28.79 -3.93
N PRO A 24 -7.10 28.70 -5.26
CA PRO A 24 -7.80 27.66 -6.02
C PRO A 24 -7.39 26.30 -5.45
N THR A 25 -8.32 25.58 -4.84
CA THR A 25 -8.11 24.19 -4.46
C THR A 25 -7.91 23.41 -5.76
N GLU A 26 -6.66 23.04 -6.02
CA GLU A 26 -6.33 22.21 -7.16
C GLU A 26 -7.13 20.90 -7.04
N LYS A 27 -7.74 20.46 -8.14
CA LYS A 27 -8.51 19.21 -8.11
C LYS A 27 -7.55 18.04 -7.91
N THR A 28 -7.75 17.29 -6.84
CA THR A 28 -7.09 16.00 -6.59
C THR A 28 -7.98 14.85 -7.04
N TYR A 29 -7.36 13.82 -7.59
CA TYR A 29 -8.00 12.59 -8.03
C TYR A 29 -7.39 11.44 -7.24
N ALA A 30 -8.24 10.66 -6.56
CA ALA A 30 -7.79 9.43 -5.93
C ALA A 30 -7.51 8.37 -7.01
N VAL A 31 -6.31 7.81 -7.00
CA VAL A 31 -5.90 6.71 -7.85
C VAL A 31 -5.81 5.48 -6.97
N GLN A 32 -6.74 4.55 -7.14
CA GLN A 32 -6.63 3.21 -6.58
C GLN A 32 -6.74 2.19 -7.70
N LYS A 33 -5.61 1.59 -8.06
CA LYS A 33 -5.57 0.56 -9.10
C LYS A 33 -4.77 -0.64 -8.62
N LYS A 34 -5.36 -1.80 -8.84
CA LYS A 34 -4.84 -3.09 -8.43
C LYS A 34 -4.45 -3.88 -9.67
N TYR A 35 -3.23 -4.37 -9.67
CA TYR A 35 -2.64 -5.13 -10.76
C TYR A 35 -2.24 -6.52 -10.26
N ASN A 36 -2.41 -7.52 -11.11
CA ASN A 36 -2.00 -8.89 -10.81
C ASN A 36 -1.00 -9.35 -11.87
N PHE A 37 0.20 -9.69 -11.42
CA PHE A 37 1.33 -10.03 -12.29
C PHE A 37 1.88 -11.40 -11.94
N GLN A 38 2.15 -12.22 -12.94
CA GLN A 38 2.82 -13.51 -12.78
C GLN A 38 4.34 -13.34 -12.71
N SER A 39 4.88 -12.26 -13.29
CA SER A 39 6.33 -12.00 -13.36
C SER A 39 6.66 -10.50 -13.40
N VAL A 40 7.92 -10.18 -13.11
CA VAL A 40 8.45 -8.81 -13.22
C VAL A 40 8.36 -8.30 -14.66
N GLN A 41 8.56 -9.18 -15.65
CA GLN A 41 8.43 -8.82 -17.07
C GLN A 41 7.01 -8.37 -17.39
N GLN A 42 5.99 -9.11 -16.95
CA GLN A 42 4.59 -8.73 -17.18
C GLN A 42 4.26 -7.36 -16.56
N CYS A 43 4.82 -7.07 -15.38
CA CYS A 43 4.68 -5.76 -14.74
C CYS A 43 5.35 -4.64 -15.55
N ALA A 44 6.56 -4.88 -16.08
CA ALA A 44 7.25 -3.91 -16.94
C ALA A 44 6.53 -3.69 -18.28
N ASP A 45 5.89 -4.73 -18.82
CA ASP A 45 5.09 -4.66 -20.05
C ASP A 45 3.86 -3.74 -19.90
N GLU A 46 3.29 -3.67 -18.68
CA GLU A 46 2.25 -2.68 -18.29
C GLU A 46 2.77 -1.25 -18.13
N LYS A 47 4.02 -0.98 -18.55
CA LYS A 47 4.67 0.34 -18.46
C LYS A 47 4.87 0.84 -17.04
N LEU A 48 4.86 -0.06 -16.04
CA LEU A 48 5.27 0.26 -14.69
C LEU A 48 6.81 0.30 -14.58
N PRO A 49 7.38 1.08 -13.65
CA PRO A 49 8.83 1.18 -13.49
C PRO A 49 9.43 -0.18 -13.12
N VAL A 50 10.52 -0.57 -13.77
CA VAL A 50 11.14 -1.90 -13.55
C VAL A 50 11.65 -2.06 -12.12
N ASP A 51 12.13 -0.98 -11.50
CA ASP A 51 12.57 -0.99 -10.10
C ASP A 51 11.41 -1.26 -9.15
N VAL A 52 10.25 -0.63 -9.39
CA VAL A 52 9.00 -0.87 -8.66
C VAL A 52 8.51 -2.31 -8.85
N CYS A 53 8.51 -2.81 -10.09
CA CYS A 53 8.11 -4.18 -10.39
C CYS A 53 9.00 -5.21 -9.68
N SER A 54 10.31 -4.97 -9.67
CA SER A 54 11.28 -5.84 -9.01
C SER A 54 11.11 -5.81 -7.49
N ASP A 55 10.95 -4.63 -6.91
CA ASP A 55 10.73 -4.45 -5.48
C ASP A 55 9.41 -5.08 -5.01
N ALA A 56 8.32 -4.86 -5.74
CA ALA A 56 7.02 -5.47 -5.48
C ALA A 56 7.12 -7.01 -5.51
N PHE A 57 7.76 -7.58 -6.53
CA PHE A 57 7.96 -9.02 -6.61
C PHE A 57 8.79 -9.57 -5.44
N MET A 58 9.88 -8.89 -5.06
CA MET A 58 10.69 -9.29 -3.89
C MET A 58 9.89 -9.21 -2.59
N THR A 59 9.09 -8.16 -2.42
CA THR A 59 8.19 -7.98 -1.27
C THR A 59 7.16 -9.10 -1.19
N ALA A 60 6.49 -9.40 -2.30
CA ALA A 60 5.52 -10.49 -2.37
C ALA A 60 6.17 -11.85 -2.06
N MET A 61 7.40 -12.11 -2.52
CA MET A 61 8.12 -13.33 -2.16
C MET A 61 8.50 -13.39 -0.67
N ALA A 62 8.89 -12.27 -0.08
CA ALA A 62 9.20 -12.19 1.34
C ALA A 62 7.94 -12.46 2.19
N GLU A 63 6.81 -11.84 1.83
CA GLU A 63 5.52 -12.08 2.47
C GLU A 63 5.05 -13.52 2.23
N HIS A 64 5.22 -14.08 1.04
CA HIS A 64 4.95 -15.50 0.78
C HIS A 64 5.65 -16.40 1.80
N ARG A 65 6.94 -16.16 2.07
CA ARG A 65 7.68 -16.93 3.09
C ARG A 65 7.16 -16.72 4.51
N ARG A 66 6.58 -15.56 4.82
CA ARG A 66 6.04 -15.26 6.15
C ARG A 66 4.63 -15.83 6.37
N ILE A 67 3.75 -15.71 5.38
CA ILE A 67 2.31 -15.94 5.56
C ILE A 67 1.74 -17.12 4.78
N ALA A 68 2.51 -17.78 3.90
CA ALA A 68 2.02 -18.94 3.17
C ALA A 68 1.52 -20.05 4.12
N PRO A 69 0.29 -20.56 3.93
CA PRO A 69 -0.21 -21.66 4.73
C PRO A 69 0.63 -22.91 4.44
N VAL A 70 1.00 -23.62 5.51
CA VAL A 70 1.81 -24.84 5.50
C VAL A 70 0.88 -25.99 5.85
N TYR A 71 0.98 -27.11 5.16
CA TYR A 71 0.12 -28.27 5.34
C TYR A 71 0.95 -29.52 5.59
N ASP A 72 0.40 -30.46 6.35
CA ASP A 72 1.04 -31.76 6.55
C ASP A 72 0.92 -32.69 5.34
N ASN A 73 -0.16 -32.55 4.55
CA ASN A 73 -0.46 -33.45 3.43
C ASN A 73 -0.75 -32.65 2.14
N GLN A 74 -0.33 -33.20 0.99
CA GLN A 74 -0.57 -32.57 -0.32
C GLN A 74 -2.06 -32.35 -0.59
N ALA A 75 -2.91 -33.35 -0.30
CA ALA A 75 -4.35 -33.27 -0.55
C ALA A 75 -5.04 -32.13 0.22
N ASP A 76 -4.55 -31.80 1.42
CA ASP A 76 -5.09 -30.70 2.22
C ASP A 76 -4.72 -29.35 1.59
N CYS A 77 -3.49 -29.22 1.09
CA CYS A 77 -3.02 -28.04 0.38
C CYS A 77 -3.75 -27.87 -0.95
N ASP A 78 -3.82 -28.91 -1.76
CA ASP A 78 -4.46 -28.89 -3.09
C ASP A 78 -5.97 -28.61 -2.99
N ALA A 79 -6.62 -29.00 -1.88
CA ALA A 79 -8.02 -28.68 -1.60
C ALA A 79 -8.27 -27.18 -1.35
N ASP A 80 -7.35 -26.48 -0.68
CA ASP A 80 -7.45 -25.04 -0.41
C ASP A 80 -6.92 -24.18 -1.58
N PHE A 81 -6.24 -24.80 -2.54
CA PHE A 81 -5.62 -24.16 -3.69
C PHE A 81 -6.02 -24.85 -5.00
N VAL A 82 -5.05 -25.40 -5.73
CA VAL A 82 -5.22 -26.08 -7.02
C VAL A 82 -4.43 -27.39 -6.96
N ALA A 83 -4.94 -28.43 -7.61
CA ALA A 83 -4.25 -29.72 -7.73
C ALA A 83 -2.83 -29.55 -8.29
N ASP A 84 -1.85 -30.23 -7.69
CA ASP A 84 -0.42 -30.21 -8.06
C ASP A 84 0.24 -28.82 -8.01
N TRP A 85 -0.45 -27.84 -7.42
CA TRP A 85 0.08 -26.48 -7.25
C TRP A 85 0.90 -26.34 -5.97
N CYS A 86 0.74 -27.23 -5.00
CA CYS A 86 1.55 -27.23 -3.80
C CYS A 86 2.92 -27.88 -4.06
N GLN A 87 3.93 -27.40 -3.33
CA GLN A 87 5.30 -27.94 -3.35
C GLN A 87 5.68 -28.40 -1.95
N GLN A 88 6.48 -29.46 -1.88
CA GLN A 88 7.02 -29.92 -0.61
C GLN A 88 8.26 -29.10 -0.25
N ASP A 89 8.32 -28.60 0.98
CA ASP A 89 9.48 -27.93 1.54
C ASP A 89 10.53 -28.94 2.06
N SER A 90 11.68 -28.44 2.49
CA SER A 90 12.76 -29.28 3.04
C SER A 90 12.39 -30.00 4.33
N ALA A 91 11.32 -29.59 5.02
CA ALA A 91 10.79 -30.22 6.23
C ALA A 91 9.71 -31.28 5.92
N GLY A 92 9.45 -31.56 4.65
CA GLY A 92 8.43 -32.51 4.21
C GLY A 92 7.00 -31.98 4.26
N LYS A 93 6.81 -30.67 4.50
CA LYS A 93 5.51 -30.00 4.55
C LYS A 93 5.13 -29.43 3.19
N PHE A 94 3.85 -29.24 2.96
CA PHE A 94 3.34 -28.73 1.69
C PHE A 94 2.99 -27.26 1.80
N ILE A 95 3.55 -26.44 0.90
CA ILE A 95 3.25 -25.02 0.78
C ILE A 95 2.74 -24.71 -0.63
N PRO A 96 1.78 -23.78 -0.79
CA PRO A 96 1.29 -23.41 -2.11
C PRO A 96 2.38 -22.70 -2.90
N LYS A 97 2.52 -22.98 -4.20
CA LYS A 97 3.40 -22.19 -5.07
C LYS A 97 2.89 -20.75 -5.19
N LEU A 98 3.81 -19.80 -5.18
CA LEU A 98 3.52 -18.41 -5.53
C LEU A 98 3.06 -18.36 -6.99
N GLY A 99 1.85 -17.87 -7.24
CA GLY A 99 1.31 -17.68 -8.59
C GLY A 99 1.70 -16.36 -9.22
N GLY A 100 2.25 -15.44 -8.44
CA GLY A 100 2.63 -14.11 -8.85
C GLY A 100 2.60 -13.15 -7.69
N PHE A 101 2.52 -11.87 -8.01
CA PHE A 101 2.37 -10.79 -7.05
C PHE A 101 1.28 -9.85 -7.48
N GLU A 102 0.68 -9.23 -6.50
CA GLU A 102 -0.23 -8.14 -6.68
C GLU A 102 0.50 -6.84 -6.43
N LEU A 103 0.18 -5.81 -7.20
CA LEU A 103 0.63 -4.45 -6.95
C LEU A 103 -0.61 -3.57 -6.86
N THR A 104 -0.85 -3.02 -5.67
CA THR A 104 -1.91 -2.05 -5.43
C THR A 104 -1.25 -0.68 -5.33
N ALA A 105 -1.52 0.18 -6.32
CA ALA A 105 -1.14 1.57 -6.29
C ALA A 105 -2.28 2.37 -5.65
N ASP A 106 -1.97 3.10 -4.58
CA ASP A 106 -2.90 4.01 -3.93
C ASP A 106 -2.26 5.39 -3.78
N GLY A 107 -3.04 6.44 -4.01
CA GLY A 107 -2.55 7.79 -3.82
C GLY A 107 -3.50 8.83 -4.40
N GLU A 108 -3.08 10.08 -4.30
CA GLU A 108 -3.79 11.21 -4.90
C GLU A 108 -2.89 11.88 -5.93
N VAL A 109 -3.47 12.20 -7.08
CA VAL A 109 -2.79 12.92 -8.15
C VAL A 109 -3.50 14.24 -8.39
N THR A 110 -2.74 15.31 -8.58
CA THR A 110 -3.30 16.64 -8.80
C THR A 110 -3.64 16.87 -10.27
N GLN A 111 -4.53 17.82 -10.57
CA GLN A 111 -4.89 18.17 -11.94
C GLN A 111 -3.65 18.55 -12.78
N SER A 112 -2.70 19.29 -12.21
CA SER A 112 -1.45 19.65 -12.92
C SER A 112 -0.62 18.42 -13.28
N GLN A 113 -0.57 17.40 -12.42
CA GLN A 113 0.10 16.14 -12.73
C GLN A 113 -0.60 15.37 -13.84
N VAL A 114 -1.93 15.39 -13.86
CA VAL A 114 -2.72 14.79 -14.94
C VAL A 114 -2.47 15.50 -16.27
N ASP A 115 -2.44 16.83 -16.26
CA ASP A 115 -2.21 17.63 -17.46
C ASP A 115 -0.77 17.47 -17.97
N ALA A 116 0.22 17.42 -17.08
CA ALA A 116 1.62 17.16 -17.42
C ALA A 116 1.83 15.74 -17.98
N ALA A 117 1.15 14.74 -17.42
CA ALA A 117 1.17 13.37 -17.93
C ALA A 117 0.52 13.28 -19.32
N LYS A 118 -0.61 13.98 -19.52
CA LYS A 118 -1.31 14.04 -20.81
C LYS A 118 -0.44 14.69 -21.90
N ALA A 119 0.37 15.69 -21.57
CA ALA A 119 1.29 16.33 -22.50
C ALA A 119 2.43 15.42 -23.00
N GLN A 120 2.73 14.34 -22.27
CA GLN A 120 3.75 13.36 -22.64
C GLN A 120 3.18 12.22 -23.53
N LEU A 121 1.86 12.19 -23.75
CA LEU A 121 1.22 11.18 -24.59
C LEU A 121 1.29 11.54 -26.08
N PRO A 122 1.52 10.56 -26.96
CA PRO A 122 1.35 10.77 -28.40
C PRO A 122 -0.11 11.16 -28.70
N ALA A 123 -0.31 12.05 -29.68
CA ALA A 123 -1.61 12.64 -30.04
C ALA A 123 -2.72 11.59 -30.33
N SER A 124 -2.33 10.35 -30.62
CA SER A 124 -3.17 9.19 -30.90
C SER A 124 -4.06 8.74 -29.73
N GLU A 125 -3.67 9.02 -28.48
CA GLU A 125 -4.41 8.62 -27.26
C GLU A 125 -4.99 9.80 -26.49
N ALA A 126 -4.70 11.03 -26.93
CA ALA A 126 -5.14 12.26 -26.28
C ALA A 126 -6.65 12.54 -26.44
N ASN A 127 -7.34 11.82 -27.33
CA ASN A 127 -8.70 12.13 -27.78
C ASN A 127 -9.77 11.10 -27.39
N SER A 128 -9.51 10.20 -26.44
CA SER A 128 -10.54 9.32 -25.87
C SER A 128 -11.40 10.11 -24.86
N GLY A 129 -12.27 10.99 -25.39
CA GLY A 129 -13.20 11.80 -24.61
C GLY A 129 -14.26 10.96 -23.90
N GLY A 130 -14.24 10.99 -22.58
CA GLY A 130 -15.28 10.42 -21.72
C GLY A 130 -15.13 10.95 -20.30
N SER A 131 -16.20 11.53 -19.76
CA SER A 131 -16.27 12.12 -18.42
C SER A 131 -15.97 11.08 -17.33
N GLY A 132 -14.73 11.08 -16.84
CA GLY A 132 -14.25 10.20 -15.77
C GLY A 132 -12.75 9.92 -15.90
N PHE A 133 -12.06 9.72 -14.78
CA PHE A 133 -10.63 9.32 -14.71
C PHE A 133 -10.31 7.97 -15.41
N SER A 134 -11.25 7.41 -16.17
CA SER A 134 -11.15 6.19 -16.98
C SER A 134 -10.38 6.37 -18.30
N GLY A 135 -9.73 7.52 -18.52
CA GLY A 135 -9.04 7.85 -19.77
C GLY A 135 -7.72 7.09 -19.89
N THR A 136 -7.70 6.09 -20.78
CA THR A 136 -6.58 5.24 -21.25
C THR A 136 -5.72 4.58 -20.18
N SER A 137 -5.64 3.23 -20.23
CA SER A 137 -4.77 2.44 -19.34
C SER A 137 -3.31 2.90 -19.38
N LEU A 138 -2.90 3.51 -20.50
CA LEU A 138 -1.59 4.10 -20.70
C LEU A 138 -1.39 5.43 -19.95
N LEU A 139 -2.37 6.35 -19.95
CA LEU A 139 -2.30 7.57 -19.13
C LEU A 139 -2.31 7.21 -17.65
N THR A 140 -3.22 6.32 -17.24
CA THR A 140 -3.26 5.83 -15.86
C THR A 140 -1.95 5.14 -15.48
N GLY A 141 -1.39 4.32 -16.37
CA GLY A 141 -0.09 3.65 -16.18
C GLY A 141 1.07 4.64 -16.05
N LEU A 142 1.09 5.70 -16.85
CA LEU A 142 2.11 6.76 -16.77
C LEU A 142 2.01 7.55 -15.47
N LEU A 143 0.78 7.93 -15.06
CA LEU A 143 0.55 8.63 -13.79
C LEU A 143 0.95 7.78 -12.59
N ILE A 144 0.50 6.52 -12.58
CA ILE A 144 0.88 5.54 -11.56
C ILE A 144 2.39 5.35 -11.58
N GLY A 145 3.01 5.15 -12.74
CA GLY A 145 4.45 4.99 -12.85
C GLY A 145 5.23 6.18 -12.29
N ASN A 146 4.82 7.41 -12.61
CA ASN A 146 5.43 8.61 -12.06
C ASN A 146 5.17 8.75 -10.55
N MET A 147 3.98 8.38 -10.08
CA MET A 147 3.64 8.38 -8.66
C MET A 147 4.51 7.38 -7.88
N LEU A 148 4.63 6.14 -8.35
CA LEU A 148 5.42 5.10 -7.68
C LEU A 148 6.93 5.37 -7.75
N SER A 149 7.40 6.00 -8.82
CA SER A 149 8.80 6.44 -8.95
C SER A 149 9.15 7.54 -7.94
N ASN A 150 8.24 8.50 -7.74
CA ASN A 150 8.46 9.62 -6.83
C ASN A 150 8.16 9.29 -5.36
N ASN A 151 7.24 8.36 -5.11
CA ASN A 151 6.82 7.96 -3.77
C ASN A 151 6.65 6.45 -3.68
N ARG A 152 7.68 5.75 -3.22
CA ARG A 152 7.63 4.29 -3.04
C ARG A 152 6.67 3.82 -1.95
N ASN A 153 6.15 4.73 -1.12
CA ASN A 153 5.13 4.41 -0.11
C ASN A 153 3.71 4.43 -0.68
N SER A 154 3.51 4.80 -1.95
CA SER A 154 2.20 4.87 -2.61
C SER A 154 1.79 3.54 -3.27
N TYR A 155 2.46 2.44 -2.91
CA TYR A 155 2.07 1.11 -3.37
C TYR A 155 2.32 0.03 -2.33
N TYR A 156 1.55 -1.04 -2.48
CA TYR A 156 1.62 -2.24 -1.67
C TYR A 156 1.75 -3.44 -2.58
N SER A 157 2.46 -4.47 -2.12
CA SER A 157 2.55 -5.73 -2.85
C SER A 157 2.25 -6.92 -1.97
N GLU A 158 1.43 -7.82 -2.50
CA GLU A 158 1.00 -9.04 -1.82
C GLU A 158 1.25 -10.29 -2.68
N PRO A 159 1.53 -11.44 -2.07
CA PRO A 159 1.64 -12.70 -2.80
C PRO A 159 0.28 -13.17 -3.32
N VAL A 160 0.27 -13.57 -4.59
CA VAL A 160 -0.93 -14.08 -5.26
C VAL A 160 -0.84 -15.58 -5.40
N TYR A 161 -1.95 -16.26 -5.11
CA TYR A 161 -2.06 -17.70 -5.22
C TYR A 161 -3.18 -18.09 -6.14
N ARG A 162 -2.98 -19.20 -6.86
CA ARG A 162 -4.02 -19.83 -7.66
C ARG A 162 -4.90 -20.67 -6.75
N TYR A 163 -6.20 -20.61 -6.97
CA TYR A 163 -7.16 -21.39 -6.23
C TYR A 163 -8.33 -21.78 -7.13
N ARG A 164 -9.08 -22.79 -6.70
CA ARG A 164 -10.35 -23.16 -7.29
C ARG A 164 -11.48 -22.53 -6.50
N ASP A 165 -12.38 -21.80 -7.16
CA ASP A 165 -13.55 -21.21 -6.52
C ASP A 165 -14.65 -22.25 -6.26
N ASP A 166 -15.71 -21.84 -5.55
CA ASP A 166 -16.83 -22.72 -5.19
C ASP A 166 -17.58 -23.27 -6.41
N ARG A 167 -17.46 -22.62 -7.58
CA ARG A 167 -18.03 -23.06 -8.85
C ARG A 167 -17.09 -23.99 -9.62
N GLY A 168 -15.91 -24.26 -9.08
CA GLY A 168 -14.91 -25.12 -9.69
C GLY A 168 -14.02 -24.42 -10.73
N SER A 169 -14.12 -23.10 -10.89
CA SER A 169 -13.29 -22.31 -11.81
C SER A 169 -11.94 -21.95 -11.19
N TYR A 170 -10.91 -21.83 -12.03
CA TYR A 170 -9.59 -21.40 -11.60
C TYR A 170 -9.51 -19.87 -11.52
N SER A 171 -9.03 -19.37 -10.39
CA SER A 171 -8.85 -17.94 -10.15
C SER A 171 -7.55 -17.69 -9.39
N SER A 172 -7.14 -16.42 -9.32
CA SER A 172 -5.96 -15.97 -8.59
C SER A 172 -6.32 -14.83 -7.65
N SER A 173 -5.87 -14.90 -6.40
CA SER A 173 -6.12 -13.85 -5.40
C SER A 173 -5.06 -13.88 -4.31
N THR A 174 -4.95 -12.79 -3.55
CA THR A 174 -4.12 -12.74 -2.35
C THR A 174 -4.79 -13.49 -1.20
N LEU A 175 -4.00 -13.92 -0.21
CA LEU A 175 -4.55 -14.61 0.96
C LEU A 175 -5.52 -13.71 1.74
N GLY A 176 -5.20 -12.42 1.87
CA GLY A 176 -6.05 -11.45 2.56
C GLY A 176 -7.43 -11.35 1.92
N GLN A 177 -7.50 -11.28 0.60
CA GLN A 177 -8.79 -11.27 -0.10
C GLN A 177 -9.59 -12.55 0.08
N ARG A 178 -8.94 -13.72 0.08
CA ARG A 178 -9.63 -14.99 0.31
C ARG A 178 -10.21 -15.04 1.72
N ILE A 179 -9.49 -14.56 2.73
CA ILE A 179 -9.99 -14.46 4.10
C ILE A 179 -11.16 -13.48 4.20
N SER A 180 -11.06 -12.31 3.55
CA SER A 180 -12.17 -11.35 3.51
C SER A 180 -13.41 -11.91 2.81
N LYS A 181 -13.24 -12.87 1.89
CA LYS A 181 -14.32 -13.63 1.24
C LYS A 181 -14.80 -14.84 2.04
N GLY A 182 -14.19 -15.14 3.19
CA GLY A 182 -14.60 -16.21 4.10
C GLY A 182 -13.74 -17.47 4.11
N SER A 183 -12.64 -17.53 3.35
CA SER A 183 -11.70 -18.66 3.43
C SER A 183 -10.97 -18.67 4.78
N THR A 184 -10.85 -19.83 5.41
CA THR A 184 -10.29 -19.97 6.76
C THR A 184 -8.99 -20.78 6.82
N PHE A 185 -8.64 -21.51 5.77
CA PHE A 185 -7.46 -22.38 5.68
C PHE A 185 -7.32 -23.33 6.88
N THR A 186 -8.44 -23.85 7.41
CA THR A 186 -8.49 -24.68 8.62
C THR A 186 -7.68 -25.97 8.54
N LYS A 187 -7.29 -26.38 7.34
CA LYS A 187 -6.43 -27.54 7.10
C LYS A 187 -4.93 -27.22 7.20
N SER A 188 -4.57 -25.94 7.20
CA SER A 188 -3.19 -25.50 7.38
C SER A 188 -2.74 -25.65 8.83
N ASN A 189 -1.46 -25.93 9.02
CA ASN A 189 -0.82 -26.09 10.31
C ASN A 189 -0.91 -24.81 11.14
N GLN A 190 -0.87 -23.63 10.50
CA GLN A 190 -1.06 -22.36 11.19
C GLN A 190 -2.48 -22.18 11.72
N ALA A 191 -3.50 -22.70 11.03
CA ALA A 191 -4.87 -22.67 11.54
C ALA A 191 -5.13 -23.78 12.58
N ARG A 192 -4.50 -24.95 12.44
CA ARG A 192 -4.66 -26.09 13.36
C ARG A 192 -3.89 -25.94 14.67
N TYR A 193 -2.65 -25.44 14.59
CA TYR A 193 -1.69 -25.40 15.70
C TYR A 193 -1.21 -23.98 16.02
N GLY A 194 -1.48 -23.01 15.14
CA GLY A 194 -1.07 -21.63 15.35
C GLY A 194 -2.00 -20.86 16.30
N SER A 195 -1.45 -19.79 16.86
CA SER A 195 -2.18 -18.84 17.70
C SER A 195 -3.37 -18.25 16.93
N SER A 196 -4.46 -17.91 17.64
CA SER A 196 -5.74 -17.38 17.11
C SER A 196 -5.68 -16.17 16.16
N ASN A 197 -4.48 -15.68 15.84
CA ASN A 197 -4.17 -14.45 15.11
C ASN A 197 -3.61 -14.69 13.70
N TYR A 198 -3.61 -15.93 13.17
CA TYR A 198 -3.06 -16.21 11.83
C TYR A 198 -3.81 -15.42 10.73
N ALA A 199 -5.14 -15.38 10.79
CA ALA A 199 -5.94 -14.58 9.86
C ALA A 199 -5.59 -13.07 9.93
N ASP A 200 -5.28 -12.56 11.12
CA ASP A 200 -4.90 -11.16 11.31
C ASP A 200 -3.50 -10.86 10.80
N SER A 201 -2.57 -11.84 10.88
CA SER A 201 -1.25 -11.70 10.25
C SER A 201 -1.37 -11.53 8.73
N ILE A 202 -2.25 -12.30 8.09
CA ILE A 202 -2.52 -12.19 6.65
C ILE A 202 -3.19 -10.85 6.32
N ARG A 203 -4.19 -10.40 7.09
CA ARG A 203 -4.86 -9.09 6.88
C ARG A 203 -3.90 -7.92 7.09
N SER A 204 -2.98 -8.05 8.03
CA SER A 204 -1.95 -7.04 8.30
C SER A 204 -0.92 -6.94 7.18
N SER A 205 -0.76 -8.00 6.39
CA SER A 205 0.15 -8.04 5.24
C SER A 205 -0.40 -7.21 4.07
N ALA A 206 -1.72 -7.12 3.95
CA ALA A 206 -2.42 -6.32 2.94
C ALA A 206 -2.40 -4.80 3.21
N SER A 207 -2.06 -4.38 4.44
CA SER A 207 -2.32 -3.03 4.95
C SER A 207 -1.07 -2.24 5.35
N LYS A 208 0.14 -2.81 5.20
CA LYS A 208 1.39 -2.13 5.60
C LYS A 208 2.13 -1.54 4.40
N PRO A 209 2.28 -0.21 4.30
CA PRO A 209 3.09 0.38 3.24
C PRO A 209 4.52 -0.04 3.49
N VAL A 210 5.21 -0.43 2.43
CA VAL A 210 6.56 -0.96 2.52
C VAL A 210 7.50 0.17 2.96
N SER A 211 7.77 0.25 4.25
CA SER A 211 8.89 1.05 4.73
C SER A 211 10.12 0.19 4.60
N VAL A 212 10.86 0.35 3.51
CA VAL A 212 12.29 0.06 3.54
C VAL A 212 12.89 1.05 4.54
N ALA A 213 12.91 0.67 5.82
CA ALA A 213 13.80 1.31 6.76
C ALA A 213 15.18 1.17 6.13
N SER A 214 15.69 2.26 5.56
CA SER A 214 17.06 2.34 5.12
C SER A 214 17.87 2.07 6.38
N SER A 215 18.33 0.82 6.53
CA SER A 215 19.25 0.41 7.57
C SER A 215 20.61 1.02 7.23
N THR A 216 20.66 2.34 7.32
CA THR A 216 21.84 3.17 7.41
C THR A 216 21.69 4.01 8.67
N SER A 217 21.36 3.35 9.78
CA SER A 217 21.97 3.78 11.04
C SER A 217 23.44 3.38 10.96
N ARG A 218 24.20 4.14 10.18
CA ARG A 218 25.65 4.27 10.39
C ARG A 218 25.77 4.83 11.80
N GLY A 219 25.98 3.91 12.74
CA GLY A 219 26.26 4.22 14.13
C GLY A 219 27.25 5.37 14.17
N GLY A 220 26.81 6.48 14.76
CA GLY A 220 27.61 7.67 14.92
C GLY A 220 28.84 7.34 15.74
N PHE A 221 29.99 7.26 15.07
CA PHE A 221 31.28 7.36 15.72
C PHE A 221 31.41 8.77 16.33
N GLY A 222 31.20 8.88 17.64
CA GLY A 222 32.05 9.68 18.53
C GLY A 222 32.16 11.20 18.31
N SER A 223 31.09 11.91 17.93
CA SER A 223 31.04 13.39 18.03
C SER A 223 30.02 13.75 19.12
N LYS A 224 30.36 13.89 20.40
CA LYS A 224 31.14 14.98 20.99
C LYS A 224 31.79 14.48 22.28
N ALA A 225 33.12 14.40 22.35
CA ALA A 225 33.80 14.57 23.62
C ALA A 225 33.71 16.06 23.96
N SER A 226 32.95 16.43 24.99
CA SER A 226 33.06 17.76 25.58
C SER A 226 34.44 17.86 26.22
N ALA A 227 35.35 18.52 25.52
CA ALA A 227 36.66 18.90 26.04
C ALA A 227 36.44 19.80 27.25
N ARG A 228 36.70 19.26 28.45
CA ARG A 228 36.74 20.00 29.70
C ARG A 228 38.15 20.54 29.86
N SER A 229 38.37 21.73 29.33
CA SER A 229 39.54 22.58 29.60
C SER A 229 38.98 24.00 29.64
N GLY A 230 39.12 24.82 30.67
CA GLY A 230 39.87 24.84 31.91
C GLY A 230 39.70 26.27 32.47
N TRP A 231 40.22 26.49 33.68
CA TRP A 231 40.47 27.79 34.32
C TRP A 231 39.30 28.64 34.86
N GLY A 232 39.40 28.91 36.17
CA GLY A 232 38.64 29.93 36.88
C GLY A 232 38.73 29.74 38.38
N GLY A 233 39.92 29.97 38.96
CA GLY A 233 40.13 30.00 40.41
C GLY A 233 39.75 31.34 41.05
N GLY A 234 39.68 31.33 42.38
CA GLY A 234 39.48 32.49 43.26
C GLY A 234 38.15 32.42 44.00
N GLY A 235 38.03 32.46 45.33
CA GLY A 235 39.00 32.67 46.40
C GLY A 235 38.21 32.94 47.70
N SER A 236 38.72 32.44 48.82
CA SER A 236 38.67 33.01 50.18
C SER A 236 37.33 33.42 50.83
N SER A 237 36.99 32.66 51.89
CA SER A 237 36.67 33.09 53.27
C SER A 237 35.70 34.26 53.52
N SER A 238 34.58 33.98 54.18
CA SER A 238 34.31 34.27 55.61
C SER A 238 33.02 33.57 56.04
#